data_AF-A0A378TEP1-F1
#
_entry.id   AF-A0A378TEP1-F1
#
_cell.length_a   1.000
_cell.length_b   1.000
_cell.length_c   1.000
_cell.angle_alpha   90.00
_cell.angle_beta   90.00
_cell.angle_gamma   90.00
#
_symmetry.space_group_name_H-M   'P 1'
#
loop_
_entity.id
_entity.type
_entity.pdbx_description
1 polymer ?
#
loop_
_entity_poly.entity_id
_entity_poly.type
_entity_poly.pdbx_seq_one_letter_code
_entity_poly.pdbx_strand_id
1 'polypeptide(L)'
;MTVPSRALLTRAAADLLESLQRQHGPVMFHQSGGCCDGSSPMCYPVGDFIVGDRDVLLGVLDVGDGVPVWISGPQFDTWKHTQLVIDLVPGRGGGFSLESPEGVRFLSRGRAFTDDENRQLETVPPLTGAQYEAGAQPPGPRGDVVAEAADACPIPAGRAAQFPQ
;
A
#
# COMPACT_ATOMS: atom_id res chain seq x y z
N MET A 1 5.43 23.62 3.37
CA MET A 1 5.53 22.26 3.90
C MET A 1 4.38 21.47 3.28
N THR A 2 4.69 20.39 2.59
CA THR A 2 3.72 19.52 1.91
C THR A 2 3.22 18.47 2.89
N VAL A 3 1.93 18.18 2.87
CA VAL A 3 1.32 17.11 3.68
C VAL A 3 1.97 15.77 3.28
N PRO A 4 2.40 14.92 4.23
CA PRO A 4 3.08 13.67 3.90
C PRO A 4 2.10 12.65 3.27
N SER A 5 2.61 11.81 2.38
CA SER A 5 1.82 10.67 1.88
C SER A 5 1.59 9.64 2.98
N ARG A 6 0.42 8.99 3.00
CA ARG A 6 0.15 7.86 3.92
C ARG A 6 0.62 6.52 3.40
N ALA A 7 0.87 6.41 2.10
CA ALA A 7 1.36 5.21 1.46
C ALA A 7 2.59 5.53 0.60
N LEU A 8 3.64 4.73 0.78
CA LEU A 8 4.86 4.72 0.00
C LEU A 8 5.12 3.32 -0.51
N LEU A 9 6.05 3.18 -1.44
CA LEU A 9 6.52 1.87 -1.90
C LEU A 9 8.03 1.83 -2.05
N THR A 10 8.62 0.64 -1.86
CA THR A 10 10.04 0.43 -2.18
C THR A 10 10.25 0.28 -3.68
N ARG A 11 11.48 0.51 -4.15
CA ARG A 11 11.84 0.31 -5.55
C ARG A 11 11.52 -1.10 -6.07
N ALA A 12 11.83 -2.13 -5.29
CA ALA A 12 11.53 -3.51 -5.67
C ALA A 12 10.03 -3.76 -5.84
N ALA A 13 9.20 -3.18 -4.96
CA ALA A 13 7.74 -3.24 -5.11
C ALA A 13 7.25 -2.48 -6.36
N ALA A 14 7.87 -1.32 -6.66
CA ALA A 14 7.55 -0.53 -7.85
C ALA A 14 7.82 -1.31 -9.16
N ASP A 15 9.00 -1.92 -9.28
CA ASP A 15 9.42 -2.66 -10.47
C ASP A 15 8.48 -3.84 -10.77
N LEU A 16 8.04 -4.53 -9.71
CA LEU A 16 7.03 -5.58 -9.83
C LEU A 16 5.67 -5.02 -10.24
N LEU A 17 5.23 -3.91 -9.64
CA LEU A 17 3.95 -3.28 -9.99
C LEU A 17 3.89 -2.84 -11.45
N GLU A 18 4.96 -2.27 -11.99
CA GLU A 18 5.02 -1.96 -13.43
C GLU A 18 4.85 -3.23 -14.28
N SER A 19 5.44 -4.34 -13.85
CA SER A 19 5.34 -5.63 -14.52
C SER A 19 3.94 -6.22 -14.45
N LEU A 20 3.28 -6.10 -13.29
CA LEU A 20 1.89 -6.52 -13.11
C LEU A 20 0.93 -5.63 -13.91
N GLN A 21 1.15 -4.31 -13.95
CA GLN A 21 0.34 -3.39 -14.75
C GLN A 21 0.42 -3.71 -16.25
N ARG A 22 1.60 -4.04 -16.76
CA ARG A 22 1.76 -4.46 -18.17
C ARG A 22 0.99 -5.74 -18.49
N GLN A 23 0.83 -6.64 -17.53
CA GLN A 23 0.18 -7.94 -17.73
C GLN A 23 -1.34 -7.89 -17.51
N HIS A 24 -1.80 -7.10 -16.53
CA HIS A 24 -3.17 -7.14 -16.04
C HIS A 24 -3.93 -5.82 -16.25
N GLY A 25 -3.27 -4.76 -16.72
CA GLY A 25 -3.84 -3.41 -16.79
C GLY A 25 -3.74 -2.70 -15.43
N PRO A 26 -4.56 -1.65 -15.19
CA PRO A 26 -4.54 -0.91 -13.94
C PRO A 26 -4.74 -1.82 -12.71
N VAL A 27 -3.93 -1.61 -11.67
CA VAL A 27 -3.99 -2.38 -10.42
C VAL A 27 -4.24 -1.47 -9.22
N MET A 28 -4.68 -2.07 -8.12
CA MET A 28 -4.93 -1.42 -6.83
C MET A 28 -4.44 -2.29 -5.69
N PHE A 29 -4.19 -1.67 -4.54
CA PHE A 29 -4.00 -2.38 -3.29
C PHE A 29 -5.21 -2.26 -2.39
N HIS A 30 -5.49 -3.33 -1.66
CA HIS A 30 -6.29 -3.27 -0.43
C HIS A 30 -5.48 -3.82 0.74
N GLN A 31 -5.23 -2.99 1.74
CA GLN A 31 -4.59 -3.34 2.98
C GLN A 31 -5.54 -4.22 3.80
N SER A 32 -5.21 -5.51 3.88
CA SER A 32 -5.97 -6.46 4.68
C SER A 32 -5.59 -6.36 6.16
N GLY A 33 -6.58 -6.59 7.03
CA GLY A 33 -6.37 -6.81 8.47
C GLY A 33 -6.40 -8.32 8.72
N GLY A 34 -5.26 -8.94 9.00
CA GLY A 34 -5.16 -10.40 9.09
C GLY A 34 -5.39 -10.93 10.50
N CYS A 35 -6.20 -12.00 10.62
CA CYS A 35 -6.36 -12.82 11.82
C CYS A 35 -5.39 -14.02 11.88
N CYS A 36 -4.71 -14.42 10.78
CA CYS A 36 -3.81 -15.59 10.80
C CYS A 36 -2.46 -15.44 10.05
N ASP A 37 -2.30 -14.58 9.03
CA ASP A 37 -1.03 -14.45 8.28
C ASP A 37 -0.41 -13.03 8.29
N GLY A 38 -0.95 -12.14 9.12
CA GLY A 38 -0.53 -10.74 9.20
C GLY A 38 -1.23 -9.83 8.17
N SER A 39 -1.09 -8.53 8.38
CA SER A 39 -1.69 -7.46 7.58
C SER A 39 -0.94 -7.25 6.26
N SER A 40 -1.06 -8.16 5.31
CA SER A 40 -0.45 -7.99 3.99
C SER A 40 -1.27 -7.05 3.10
N PRO A 41 -0.61 -6.22 2.27
CA PRO A 41 -1.27 -5.44 1.25
C PRO A 41 -1.52 -6.37 0.05
N MET A 42 -2.78 -6.53 -0.34
CA MET A 42 -3.17 -7.41 -1.42
C MET A 42 -3.32 -6.61 -2.72
N CYS A 43 -2.69 -7.06 -3.80
CA CYS A 43 -2.70 -6.42 -5.12
C CYS A 43 -3.75 -7.08 -6.03
N TYR A 44 -4.63 -6.28 -6.62
CA TYR A 44 -5.73 -6.72 -7.48
C TYR A 44 -5.78 -5.86 -8.75
N PRO A 45 -6.33 -6.36 -9.87
CA PRO A 45 -6.79 -5.50 -10.95
C PRO A 45 -7.83 -4.50 -10.42
N VAL A 46 -7.85 -3.28 -10.96
CA VAL A 46 -8.87 -2.28 -10.60
C VAL A 46 -10.26 -2.83 -10.98
N GLY A 47 -11.16 -2.88 -10.00
CA GLY A 47 -12.53 -3.36 -10.15
C GLY A 47 -12.77 -4.81 -9.70
N ASP A 48 -11.72 -5.61 -9.54
CA ASP A 48 -11.85 -7.00 -9.09
C ASP A 48 -12.03 -7.12 -7.56
N PHE A 49 -11.54 -6.13 -6.81
CA PHE A 49 -11.86 -5.93 -5.40
C PHE A 49 -12.89 -4.82 -5.24
N ILE A 50 -13.98 -5.10 -4.55
CA ILE A 50 -15.03 -4.11 -4.26
C ILE A 50 -14.56 -3.21 -3.11
N VAL A 51 -14.23 -1.96 -3.43
CA VAL A 51 -13.98 -0.91 -2.43
C VAL A 51 -15.32 -0.48 -1.82
N GLY A 52 -15.46 -0.60 -0.51
CA GLY A 52 -16.65 -0.17 0.20
C GLY A 52 -16.71 1.35 0.40
N ASP A 53 -17.91 1.89 0.59
CA ASP A 53 -18.15 3.34 0.81
C ASP A 53 -17.30 3.95 1.93
N ARG A 54 -16.96 3.14 2.93
CA ARG A 54 -16.20 3.51 4.13
C ARG A 54 -14.74 3.07 4.09
N ASP A 55 -14.29 2.43 3.02
CA ASP A 55 -12.87 2.22 2.82
C ASP A 55 -12.21 3.57 2.59
N VAL A 56 -10.99 3.70 3.06
CA VAL A 56 -10.22 4.94 3.08
C VAL A 56 -9.08 4.82 2.09
N LEU A 57 -8.95 5.81 1.20
CA LEU A 57 -7.82 5.94 0.31
C LEU A 57 -6.62 6.48 1.10
N LEU A 58 -5.60 5.65 1.30
CA LEU A 58 -4.34 6.06 1.93
C LEU A 58 -3.52 6.95 1.00
N GLY A 59 -3.58 6.68 -0.29
CA GLY A 59 -2.89 7.45 -1.31
C GLY A 59 -2.90 6.74 -2.65
N VAL A 60 -2.32 7.38 -3.65
CA VAL A 60 -2.09 6.82 -4.99
C VAL A 60 -0.59 6.77 -5.20
N LEU A 61 -0.01 5.57 -5.31
CA LEU A 61 1.43 5.39 -5.52
C LEU A 61 1.83 5.85 -6.92
N ASP A 62 3.02 6.43 -7.05
CA ASP A 62 3.53 6.94 -8.31
C ASP A 62 4.16 5.83 -9.18
N VAL A 63 3.32 4.93 -9.69
CA VAL A 63 3.69 3.86 -10.63
C VAL A 63 2.71 3.84 -11.79
N GLY A 64 3.22 4.06 -13.01
CA GLY A 64 2.40 4.18 -14.23
C GLY A 64 1.35 5.29 -14.09
N ASP A 65 0.09 4.97 -14.40
CA ASP A 65 -1.03 5.90 -14.26
C ASP A 65 -1.50 6.10 -12.81
N GLY A 66 -0.85 5.45 -11.84
CA GLY A 66 -1.11 5.56 -10.41
C GLY A 66 -1.78 4.31 -9.84
N VAL A 67 -1.37 3.90 -8.64
CA VAL A 67 -1.91 2.71 -7.97
C VAL A 67 -2.59 3.13 -6.67
N PRO A 68 -3.93 3.09 -6.57
CA PRO A 68 -4.63 3.47 -5.35
C PRO A 68 -4.44 2.39 -4.27
N VAL A 69 -4.23 2.85 -3.03
CA VAL A 69 -4.05 1.99 -1.85
C VAL A 69 -5.18 2.23 -0.88
N TRP A 70 -6.00 1.20 -0.68
CA TRP A 70 -7.18 1.24 0.16
C TRP A 70 -6.95 0.53 1.49
N ILE A 71 -7.70 0.93 2.51
CA ILE A 71 -7.80 0.23 3.79
C ILE A 71 -9.20 0.39 4.34
N SER A 72 -9.74 -0.60 5.05
CA SER A 72 -11.06 -0.44 5.67
C SER A 72 -11.08 0.67 6.74
N GLY A 73 -12.18 1.41 6.87
CA GLY A 73 -12.35 2.46 7.88
C GLY A 73 -11.92 2.09 9.31
N PRO A 74 -12.36 0.96 9.90
CA PRO A 74 -11.93 0.56 11.25
C PRO A 74 -10.42 0.31 11.39
N GLN A 75 -9.80 -0.25 10.35
CA GLN A 75 -8.35 -0.39 10.30
C GLN A 75 -7.67 0.98 10.16
N PHE A 76 -8.20 1.87 9.31
CA PHE A 76 -7.69 3.23 9.20
C PHE A 76 -7.67 3.93 10.56
N ASP A 77 -8.76 3.87 11.34
CA ASP A 77 -8.81 4.50 12.66
C ASP A 77 -7.72 4.00 13.62
N THR A 78 -7.33 2.73 13.46
CA THR A 78 -6.26 2.10 14.25
C THR A 78 -4.86 2.50 13.75
N TRP A 79 -4.68 2.67 12.45
CA TRP A 79 -3.37 2.85 11.80
C TRP A 79 -3.10 4.25 11.24
N LYS A 80 -4.03 5.21 11.41
CA LYS A 80 -3.94 6.57 10.82
C LYS A 80 -2.70 7.39 11.22
N HIS A 81 -2.02 6.99 12.30
CA HIS A 81 -0.79 7.58 12.80
C HIS A 81 0.48 6.86 12.29
N THR A 82 0.32 5.97 11.32
CA THR A 82 1.39 5.17 10.73
C THR A 82 1.40 5.36 9.21
N GLN A 83 2.57 5.66 8.67
CA GLN A 83 2.85 5.62 7.25
C GLN A 83 3.04 4.17 6.82
N LEU A 84 2.27 3.76 5.81
CA LEU A 84 2.39 2.46 5.19
C LEU A 84 3.49 2.51 4.12
N VAL A 85 4.46 1.61 4.21
CA VAL A 85 5.46 1.37 3.17
C VAL A 85 5.22 -0.03 2.62
N ILE A 86 4.84 -0.11 1.35
CA ILE A 86 4.66 -1.37 0.63
C ILE A 86 6.02 -1.82 0.11
N ASP A 87 6.47 -2.95 0.63
CA ASP A 87 7.72 -3.59 0.26
C ASP A 87 7.46 -4.93 -0.46
N LEU A 88 8.51 -5.52 -1.02
CA LEU A 88 8.46 -6.79 -1.73
C LEU A 88 9.47 -7.76 -1.11
N VAL A 89 9.00 -8.94 -0.70
CA VAL A 89 9.85 -9.96 -0.11
C VAL A 89 9.61 -11.34 -0.72
N PRO A 90 10.61 -12.23 -0.66
CA PRO A 90 10.41 -13.64 -0.96
C PRO A 90 9.28 -14.27 -0.15
N GLY A 91 8.50 -15.14 -0.79
CA GLY A 91 7.52 -15.96 -0.09
C GLY A 91 6.21 -16.10 -0.84
N ARG A 92 5.29 -16.86 -0.25
CA ARG A 92 3.96 -17.06 -0.82
C ARG A 92 3.09 -15.84 -0.54
N GLY A 93 2.60 -15.18 -1.59
CA GLY A 93 1.56 -14.16 -1.52
C GLY A 93 0.25 -14.71 -0.97
N GLY A 94 -0.66 -13.81 -0.57
CA GLY A 94 -2.04 -14.21 -0.24
C GLY A 94 -2.71 -14.76 -1.50
N GLY A 95 -3.45 -15.87 -1.40
CA GLY A 95 -3.88 -16.67 -2.57
C GLY A 95 -4.70 -15.97 -3.66
N PHE A 96 -5.10 -14.70 -3.44
CA PHE A 96 -5.83 -13.86 -4.40
C PHE A 96 -5.01 -12.64 -4.88
N SER A 97 -3.78 -12.45 -4.40
CA SER A 97 -2.92 -11.33 -4.77
C SER A 97 -2.17 -11.63 -6.07
N LEU A 98 -2.07 -10.64 -6.97
CA LEU A 98 -1.51 -10.82 -8.32
C LEU A 98 -0.06 -11.31 -8.35
N GLU A 99 0.77 -10.99 -7.36
CA GLU A 99 2.17 -11.43 -7.30
C GLU A 99 2.36 -12.89 -6.87
N SER A 100 1.29 -13.56 -6.42
CA SER A 100 1.37 -14.93 -5.88
C SER A 100 2.08 -15.94 -6.81
N PRO A 101 1.93 -15.89 -8.15
CA PRO A 101 2.65 -16.77 -9.07
C PRO A 101 4.17 -16.49 -9.16
N GLU A 102 4.63 -15.31 -8.75
CA GLU A 102 6.01 -14.83 -8.93
C GLU A 102 6.97 -15.29 -7.81
N GLY A 103 6.48 -16.07 -6.84
CA GLY A 103 7.29 -16.57 -5.72
C GLY A 103 7.70 -15.50 -4.70
N VAL A 104 7.10 -14.32 -4.80
CA VAL A 104 7.25 -13.17 -3.91
C VAL A 104 5.91 -12.78 -3.31
N ARG A 105 5.93 -11.89 -2.31
CA ARG A 105 4.74 -11.30 -1.71
C ARG A 105 4.97 -9.85 -1.36
N PHE A 106 3.92 -9.05 -1.49
CA PHE A 106 3.97 -7.70 -0.92
C PHE A 106 3.90 -7.76 0.61
N LEU A 107 4.56 -6.80 1.24
CA LEU A 107 4.63 -6.67 2.68
C LEU A 107 4.39 -5.23 3.11
N SER A 108 3.49 -5.07 4.07
CA SER A 108 3.24 -3.80 4.73
C SER A 108 4.25 -3.59 5.84
N ARG A 109 4.97 -2.47 5.78
CA ARG A 109 5.84 -1.99 6.85
C ARG A 109 5.28 -0.66 7.36
N GLY A 110 5.38 -0.44 8.67
CA GLY A 110 4.85 0.77 9.30
C GLY A 110 5.96 1.66 9.82
N ARG A 111 5.87 2.97 9.52
CA ARG A 111 6.65 4.03 10.18
C ARG A 111 5.68 4.93 10.95
N ALA A 112 5.93 5.19 12.22
CA ALA A 112 5.13 6.19 12.94
C ALA A 112 5.31 7.58 12.29
N PHE A 113 4.22 8.32 12.14
CA PHE A 113 4.30 9.74 11.81
C PHE A 113 4.82 10.54 13.00
N THR A 114 5.59 11.58 12.73
CA THR A 114 5.93 12.59 13.73
C THR A 114 4.71 13.43 14.11
N ASP A 115 4.77 14.15 15.23
CA ASP A 115 3.67 15.04 15.65
C ASP A 115 3.39 16.15 14.62
N ASP A 116 4.42 16.65 13.96
CA ASP A 116 4.30 17.66 12.90
C ASP A 116 3.58 17.08 11.68
N GLU A 117 3.91 15.84 11.28
CA GLU A 117 3.25 15.12 10.20
C GLU A 117 1.80 14.80 10.53
N ASN A 118 1.51 14.35 11.75
CA ASN A 118 0.13 14.12 12.21
C ASN A 118 -0.69 15.42 12.15
N ARG A 119 -0.15 16.55 12.63
CA ARG A 119 -0.83 17.85 12.53
C ARG A 119 -1.10 18.27 11.09
N GLN A 120 -0.16 18.02 10.17
CA GLN A 120 -0.39 18.29 8.74
C GLN A 120 -1.49 17.39 8.17
N LEU A 121 -1.48 16.11 8.50
CA LEU A 121 -2.47 15.14 8.06
C LEU A 121 -3.89 15.42 8.60
N GLU A 122 -4.01 16.03 9.79
CA GLU A 122 -5.31 16.47 10.33
C GLU A 122 -5.95 17.60 9.52
N THR A 123 -5.14 18.42 8.81
CA THR A 123 -5.66 19.48 7.95
C THR A 123 -6.25 18.95 6.64
N VAL A 124 -6.01 17.68 6.32
CA VAL A 124 -6.38 17.05 5.06
C VAL A 124 -7.03 15.68 5.35
N PRO A 125 -8.35 15.64 5.58
CA PRO A 125 -9.04 14.38 5.81
C PRO A 125 -8.89 13.47 4.58
N PRO A 126 -8.69 12.15 4.79
CA PRO A 126 -8.55 11.22 3.69
C PRO A 126 -9.88 11.04 2.97
N LEU A 127 -9.82 10.65 1.69
CA LEU A 127 -11.02 10.34 0.93
C LEU A 127 -11.55 8.96 1.31
N THR A 128 -12.87 8.83 1.33
CA THR A 128 -13.54 7.53 1.40
C THR A 128 -13.85 6.97 0.01
N GLY A 129 -14.14 5.67 -0.08
CA GLY A 129 -14.55 5.00 -1.32
C GLY A 129 -15.72 5.73 -1.99
N ALA A 130 -16.75 6.10 -1.22
CA ALA A 130 -17.90 6.84 -1.75
C ALA A 130 -17.52 8.22 -2.32
N GLN A 131 -16.58 8.94 -1.69
CA GLN A 131 -16.14 10.25 -2.18
C GLN A 131 -15.30 10.11 -3.46
N TYR A 132 -14.43 9.11 -3.50
CA TYR A 132 -13.60 8.82 -4.67
C TYR A 132 -14.44 8.38 -5.87
N GLU A 133 -15.44 7.53 -5.67
CA GLU A 133 -16.40 7.13 -6.70
C GLU A 133 -17.22 8.32 -7.22
N ALA A 134 -17.58 9.26 -6.33
CA ALA A 134 -18.20 10.53 -6.72
C ALA A 134 -17.24 11.51 -7.45
N GLY A 135 -15.99 11.12 -7.71
CA GLY A 135 -15.01 11.86 -8.49
C GLY A 135 -14.07 12.75 -7.68
N ALA A 136 -14.12 12.70 -6.34
CA ALA A 136 -13.16 13.44 -5.51
C ALA A 136 -11.73 12.97 -5.79
N GLN A 137 -10.79 13.91 -5.87
CA GLN A 137 -9.39 13.63 -6.16
C GLN A 137 -8.56 13.65 -4.88
N PRO A 138 -7.62 12.71 -4.69
CA PRO A 138 -6.79 12.65 -3.50
C PRO A 138 -6.00 13.95 -3.34
N PRO A 139 -5.97 14.52 -2.12
CA PRO A 139 -5.22 15.73 -1.85
C PRO A 139 -3.72 15.44 -1.76
N GLY A 140 -2.90 16.20 -2.48
CA GLY A 140 -1.44 16.15 -2.41
C GLY A 140 -0.77 15.35 -3.53
N PRO A 141 0.57 15.22 -3.49
CA PRO A 141 1.33 14.45 -4.46
C PRO A 141 1.03 12.96 -4.34
N ARG A 142 1.32 12.22 -5.40
CA ARG A 142 1.31 10.75 -5.38
C ARG A 142 2.35 10.23 -4.38
N GLY A 143 2.13 9.04 -3.85
CA GLY A 143 3.07 8.37 -2.93
C GLY A 143 4.37 8.05 -3.64
N ASP A 144 5.47 8.59 -3.13
CA ASP A 144 6.80 8.47 -3.73
C ASP A 144 7.38 7.04 -3.62
N VAL A 145 8.20 6.67 -4.61
CA VAL A 145 9.07 5.49 -4.55
C VAL A 145 10.27 5.81 -3.65
N VAL A 146 10.39 5.09 -2.54
CA VAL A 146 11.54 5.20 -1.61
C VAL A 146 12.55 4.08 -1.86
N ALA A 147 13.82 4.37 -1.56
CA ALA A 147 14.90 3.40 -1.78
C ALA A 147 14.78 2.17 -0.88
N GLU A 148 14.49 2.38 0.40
CA GLU A 148 14.43 1.33 1.43
C GLU A 148 13.36 1.69 2.46
N ALA A 149 12.77 0.69 3.11
CA ALA A 149 11.87 0.89 4.24
C ALA A 149 12.63 1.13 5.56
N ALA A 150 13.69 1.95 5.52
CA ALA A 150 14.73 2.04 6.55
C ALA A 150 14.24 2.47 7.95
N ASP A 151 13.10 3.18 8.03
CA ASP A 151 12.52 3.64 9.29
C ASP A 151 11.37 2.75 9.80
N ALA A 152 11.03 1.68 9.09
CA ALA A 152 9.96 0.78 9.48
C ALA A 152 10.51 -0.45 10.23
N CYS A 153 9.73 -0.99 11.19
CA CYS A 153 10.17 -2.15 11.97
C CYS A 153 10.72 -3.26 11.06
N PRO A 154 11.94 -3.77 11.32
CA PRO A 154 12.54 -4.79 10.48
C PRO A 154 11.74 -6.09 10.58
N ILE A 155 11.62 -6.79 9.46
CA ILE A 155 11.04 -8.14 9.46
C ILE A 155 12.01 -9.05 10.22
N PRO A 156 11.53 -9.87 11.16
CA PRO A 156 12.32 -10.97 11.67
C PRO A 156 12.76 -11.84 10.49
N ALA A 157 14.07 -12.03 10.31
CA ALA A 157 14.62 -12.84 9.23
C ALA A 157 14.25 -14.32 9.42
N GLY A 158 13.07 -14.71 8.97
CA GLY A 158 12.65 -16.10 8.84
C GLY A 158 13.28 -16.70 7.59
N ARG A 159 14.39 -17.43 7.75
CA ARG A 159 15.04 -18.36 6.80
C ARG A 159 14.69 -18.11 5.32
N ALA A 160 15.22 -17.04 4.73
CA ALA A 160 15.12 -16.77 3.31
C ALA A 160 15.83 -17.87 2.51
N ALA A 161 15.08 -18.58 1.65
CA ALA A 161 15.66 -19.39 0.60
C ALA A 161 16.23 -18.47 -0.48
N GLN A 162 17.49 -18.67 -0.84
CA GLN A 162 18.19 -17.92 -1.89
C GLN A 162 17.54 -18.19 -3.24
N PHE A 163 17.26 -17.13 -4.01
CA PHE A 163 16.79 -17.23 -5.40
C PHE A 163 17.99 -17.55 -6.30
N PRO A 164 17.88 -18.51 -7.22
CA PRO A 164 18.85 -18.66 -8.30
C PRO A 164 18.65 -17.54 -9.35
N GLN A 165 19.78 -17.05 -9.86
CA GLN A 165 19.95 -16.06 -10.94
C GLN A 165 19.39 -16.55 -12.28
#